data_AF-A0A2V8MCB6-F1
#
_entry.id   AF-A0A2V8MCB6-F1
#
_cell.length_a   1.000
_cell.length_b   1.000
_cell.length_c   1.000
_cell.angle_alpha   90.00
_cell.angle_beta   90.00
_cell.angle_gamma   90.00
#
_symmetry.space_group_name_H-M   'P 1'
#
loop_
_entity.id
_entity.type
_entity.pdbx_description
1 polymer ?
#
loop_
_entity_poly.entity_id
_entity_poly.type
_entity_poly.pdbx_seq_one_letter_code
_entity_poly.pdbx_strand_id
1 'polypeptide(L)'
;MVIILAVAGVVSALTAMRFAIRGREVEVPQLAGRTQEEAEQILRGRGLKLRVSSSRFSSEVAEGRVLEQIPPSGTTLKVDRTVRVLLSLGEQRYAVPNLIGTTWRNAVCCWETRFMRTLRRAIRRRSCTRRQRRVRKREATPP
;
A
#
# COMPACT_ATOMS: atom_id res chain seq x y z
N MET A 1 36.43 -28.54 35.13
CA MET A 1 37.12 -27.67 34.15
C MET A 1 36.55 -27.83 32.73
N VAL A 2 36.46 -29.05 32.19
CA VAL A 2 35.90 -29.33 30.84
C VAL A 2 34.46 -28.84 30.67
N ILE A 3 33.61 -29.05 31.68
CA ILE A 3 32.20 -28.62 31.65
C ILE A 3 32.09 -27.08 31.55
N ILE A 4 32.98 -26.34 32.22
CA ILE A 4 32.97 -24.87 32.20
C ILE A 4 33.36 -24.35 30.81
N LEU A 5 34.36 -24.97 30.16
CA LEU A 5 34.75 -24.64 28.78
C LEU A 5 33.64 -24.95 27.78
N ALA A 6 32.95 -26.08 27.95
CA ALA A 6 31.81 -26.46 27.10
C ALA A 6 30.64 -25.48 27.25
N VAL A 7 30.28 -25.12 28.48
CA VAL A 7 29.20 -24.15 28.76
C VAL A 7 29.57 -22.76 28.22
N ALA A 8 30.80 -22.30 28.42
CA ALA A 8 31.27 -21.02 27.87
C ALA A 8 31.23 -21.00 26.33
N GLY A 9 31.63 -22.11 25.68
CA GLY A 9 31.53 -22.28 24.24
C GLY A 9 30.08 -22.22 23.74
N VAL A 10 29.16 -22.94 24.38
CA VAL A 10 27.73 -22.92 24.03
C VAL A 10 27.13 -21.52 24.25
N VAL A 11 27.45 -20.85 25.36
CA VAL A 11 26.97 -19.49 25.65
C VAL A 11 27.51 -18.48 24.63
N SER A 12 28.79 -18.57 24.26
CA SER A 12 29.39 -17.71 23.23
C SER A 12 28.79 -17.94 21.84
N ALA A 13 28.51 -19.20 21.47
CA ALA A 13 27.84 -19.55 20.21
C ALA A 13 26.39 -19.05 20.18
N LEU A 14 25.65 -19.21 21.27
CA LEU A 14 24.27 -18.73 21.39
C LEU A 14 24.20 -17.19 21.39
N THR A 15 25.14 -16.50 22.04
CA THR A 15 25.20 -15.03 22.04
C THR A 15 25.64 -14.48 20.69
N ALA A 16 26.63 -15.07 20.03
CA ALA A 16 27.04 -14.71 18.68
C ALA A 16 25.92 -14.94 17.65
N MET A 17 25.21 -16.06 17.73
CA MET A 17 24.06 -16.35 16.88
C MET A 17 22.91 -15.37 17.13
N ARG A 18 22.66 -15.01 18.40
CA ARG A 18 21.65 -13.99 18.76
C ARG A 18 22.03 -12.59 18.26
N PHE A 19 23.33 -12.26 18.20
CA PHE A 19 23.82 -11.00 17.65
C PHE A 19 23.74 -10.97 16.12
N ALA A 20 24.09 -12.06 15.44
CA ALA A 20 23.97 -12.18 13.99
C ALA A 20 22.52 -12.07 13.49
N ILE A 21 21.54 -12.53 14.28
CA ILE A 21 20.11 -12.42 13.93
C ILE A 21 19.58 -11.00 14.20
N ARG A 22 20.18 -10.26 15.14
CA ARG A 22 19.89 -8.85 15.44
C ARG A 22 20.69 -7.92 14.51
N GLY A 23 20.41 -8.02 13.20
CA GLY A 23 20.96 -7.08 12.21
C GLY A 23 20.53 -5.63 12.48
N ARG A 24 21.18 -4.65 11.83
CA ARG A 24 20.80 -3.23 11.91
C ARG A 24 19.31 -3.06 11.65
N GLU A 25 18.63 -2.41 12.58
CA GLU A 25 17.24 -2.00 12.45
C GLU A 25 17.21 -0.54 12.00
N VAL A 26 16.31 -0.23 11.08
CA VAL A 26 16.11 1.10 10.51
C VAL A 26 14.63 1.42 10.53
N GLU A 27 14.31 2.62 10.97
CA GLU A 27 12.94 3.12 10.97
C GLU A 27 12.48 3.48 9.56
N VAL A 28 11.25 3.06 9.24
CA VAL A 28 10.59 3.39 7.99
C VAL A 28 10.12 4.84 8.03
N PRO A 29 10.62 5.71 7.14
CA PRO A 29 10.20 7.10 7.06
C PRO A 29 8.77 7.21 6.49
N GLN A 30 8.19 8.40 6.65
CA GLN A 30 6.90 8.71 6.05
C GLN A 30 7.06 9.05 4.56
N LEU A 31 6.44 8.24 3.70
CA LEU A 31 6.46 8.39 2.24
C LEU A 31 5.12 8.89 1.69
N ALA A 32 4.09 9.04 2.54
CA ALA A 32 2.77 9.51 2.12
C ALA A 32 2.86 10.89 1.45
N GLY A 33 2.25 11.04 0.28
CA GLY A 33 2.25 12.28 -0.50
C GLY A 33 3.53 12.56 -1.31
N ARG A 34 4.58 11.76 -1.15
CA ARG A 34 5.81 11.86 -1.95
C ARG A 34 5.63 11.22 -3.32
N THR A 35 6.45 11.63 -4.29
CA THR A 35 6.52 10.94 -5.59
C THR A 35 7.23 9.60 -5.44
N GLN A 36 7.11 8.75 -6.45
CA GLN A 36 7.80 7.46 -6.48
C GLN A 36 9.33 7.64 -6.37
N GLU A 37 9.87 8.63 -7.08
CA GLU A 37 11.31 8.89 -7.15
C GLU A 37 11.85 9.40 -5.81
N GLU A 38 11.15 10.36 -5.18
CA GLU A 38 11.50 10.88 -3.85
C GLU A 38 11.45 9.77 -2.81
N ALA A 39 10.40 8.95 -2.83
CA ALA A 39 10.24 7.83 -1.91
C ALA A 39 11.37 6.80 -2.08
N GLU A 40 11.80 6.55 -3.31
CA GLU A 40 12.89 5.65 -3.61
C GLU A 40 14.23 6.17 -3.09
N GLN A 41 14.54 7.45 -3.30
CA GLN A 41 15.78 8.06 -2.80
C GLN A 41 15.86 8.00 -1.26
N ILE A 42 14.76 8.34 -0.57
CA ILE A 42 14.68 8.31 0.89
C ILE A 42 14.90 6.88 1.41
N LEU A 43 14.29 5.88 0.77
CA LEU A 43 14.44 4.48 1.19
C LEU A 43 15.84 3.92 0.90
N ARG A 44 16.43 4.24 -0.26
CA ARG A 44 17.80 3.83 -0.59
C ARG A 44 18.81 4.41 0.40
N GLY A 45 18.66 5.67 0.81
CA GLY A 45 19.49 6.29 1.84
C GLY A 45 19.41 5.61 3.22
N ARG A 46 18.33 4.87 3.47
CA ARG A 46 18.09 4.08 4.69
C ARG A 46 18.41 2.59 4.52
N GLY A 47 18.91 2.16 3.35
CA GLY A 47 19.18 0.75 3.06
C GLY A 47 17.91 -0.11 2.93
N LEU A 48 16.79 0.50 2.55
CA LEU A 48 15.50 -0.15 2.34
C LEU A 48 15.17 -0.21 0.85
N LYS A 49 14.44 -1.25 0.44
CA LYS A 49 14.00 -1.44 -0.96
C LYS A 49 12.57 -0.97 -1.14
N LEU A 50 12.29 -0.22 -2.21
CA LEU A 50 10.93 0.17 -2.59
C LEU A 50 10.30 -0.90 -3.49
N ARG A 51 9.04 -1.25 -3.26
CA ARG A 51 8.23 -2.05 -4.19
C ARG A 51 6.87 -1.43 -4.40
N VAL A 52 6.55 -1.10 -5.65
CA VAL A 52 5.20 -0.66 -6.02
C VAL A 52 4.31 -1.90 -6.06
N SER A 53 3.26 -1.92 -5.24
CA SER A 53 2.38 -3.10 -5.11
C SER A 53 1.08 -2.99 -5.91
N SER A 54 0.46 -1.82 -5.93
CA SER A 54 -0.71 -1.55 -6.76
C SER A 54 -0.93 -0.04 -6.92
N SER A 55 -1.69 0.33 -7.94
CA SER A 55 -2.10 1.70 -8.18
C SER A 55 -3.63 1.83 -8.00
N ARG A 56 -4.09 2.90 -7.36
CA ARG A 56 -5.51 3.16 -7.09
C ARG A 56 -5.90 4.58 -7.48
N PHE A 57 -7.10 4.73 -8.03
CA PHE A 57 -7.71 6.04 -8.24
C PHE A 57 -8.12 6.66 -6.90
N SER A 58 -7.75 7.92 -6.69
CA SER A 58 -8.16 8.73 -5.55
C SER A 58 -8.29 10.18 -5.98
N SER A 59 -9.37 10.83 -5.57
CA SER A 59 -9.60 12.25 -5.80
C SER A 59 -8.82 13.15 -4.83
N GLU A 60 -8.34 12.61 -3.71
CA GLU A 60 -7.65 13.37 -2.66
C GLU A 60 -6.15 13.55 -2.95
N VAL A 61 -5.55 12.65 -3.72
CA VAL A 61 -4.10 12.59 -3.93
C VAL A 61 -3.81 12.63 -5.42
N ALA A 62 -2.98 13.60 -5.83
CA ALA A 62 -2.55 13.77 -7.22
C ALA A 62 -1.89 12.50 -7.79
N GLU A 63 -1.96 12.35 -9.11
CA GLU A 63 -1.37 11.22 -9.82
C GLU A 63 0.14 11.11 -9.53
N GLY A 64 0.64 9.87 -9.40
CA GLY A 64 2.05 9.57 -9.18
C GLY A 64 2.53 9.73 -7.75
N ARG A 65 1.66 10.12 -6.81
CA ARG A 65 2.00 10.22 -5.38
C ARG A 65 1.64 8.96 -4.60
N VAL A 66 2.40 8.69 -3.54
CA VAL A 66 2.14 7.58 -2.62
C VAL A 66 0.88 7.87 -1.82
N LEU A 67 -0.12 7.02 -1.99
CA LEU A 67 -1.41 7.05 -1.30
C LEU A 67 -1.33 6.34 0.04
N GLU A 68 -0.73 5.15 0.07
CA GLU A 68 -0.62 4.33 1.26
C GLU A 68 0.70 3.55 1.21
N GLN A 69 1.35 3.38 2.37
CA GLN A 69 2.56 2.58 2.51
C GLN A 69 2.33 1.44 3.49
N ILE A 70 2.96 0.29 3.22
CA ILE A 70 2.91 -0.90 4.05
C ILE A 70 4.34 -1.43 4.16
N PRO A 71 4.93 -1.52 5.36
CA PRO A 71 4.41 -1.16 6.69
C PRO A 71 4.26 0.36 6.94
N PRO A 72 3.51 0.78 7.98
CA PRO A 72 3.31 2.19 8.32
C PRO A 72 4.62 2.87 8.78
N SER A 73 4.63 4.20 8.73
CA SER A 73 5.76 5.02 9.20
C SER A 73 6.08 4.76 10.66
N GLY A 74 7.36 4.82 11.03
CA GLY A 74 7.83 4.54 12.39
C GLY A 74 7.98 3.05 12.71
N THR A 75 7.63 2.15 11.79
CA THR A 75 7.92 0.72 11.95
C THR A 75 9.43 0.49 11.82
N THR A 76 10.05 -0.22 12.76
CA THR A 76 11.43 -0.68 12.64
C THR A 76 11.51 -1.91 11.76
N LEU A 77 12.34 -1.84 10.72
CA LEU A 77 12.63 -2.95 9.83
C LEU A 77 14.12 -3.25 9.85
N LYS A 78 14.47 -4.51 9.61
CA LYS A 78 15.86 -4.86 9.31
C LYS A 78 16.28 -4.21 8.00
N VAL A 79 17.56 -3.87 7.88
CA VAL A 79 18.16 -3.45 6.61
C VAL A 79 17.86 -4.48 5.51
N ASP A 80 17.73 -4.01 4.26
CA ASP A 80 17.39 -4.79 3.07
C ASP A 80 15.92 -5.27 2.96
N ARG A 81 15.06 -4.87 3.90
CA ARG A 81 13.63 -5.15 3.80
C ARG A 81 12.95 -4.28 2.74
N THR A 82 11.82 -4.80 2.25
CA THR A 82 11.05 -4.16 1.18
C THR A 82 9.82 -3.45 1.74
N VAL A 83 9.70 -2.16 1.45
CA VAL A 83 8.52 -1.35 1.75
C VAL A 83 7.61 -1.32 0.51
N ARG A 84 6.34 -1.64 0.71
CA ARG A 84 5.34 -1.64 -0.35
C ARG A 84 4.60 -0.31 -0.37
N VAL A 85 4.47 0.29 -1.55
CA VAL A 85 3.68 1.51 -1.73
C VAL A 85 2.49 1.26 -2.65
N LEU A 86 1.42 2.00 -2.39
CA LEU A 86 0.28 2.21 -3.29
C LEU A 86 0.43 3.59 -3.92
N LEU A 87 0.38 3.66 -5.24
CA LEU A 87 0.41 4.92 -5.97
C LEU A 87 -1.00 5.39 -6.33
N SER A 88 -1.22 6.70 -6.28
CA SER A 88 -2.45 7.31 -6.77
C SER A 88 -2.40 7.44 -8.30
N LEU A 89 -3.47 7.01 -8.97
CA LEU A 89 -3.71 7.25 -10.40
C LEU A 89 -4.49 8.56 -10.62
N GLY A 90 -4.70 9.35 -9.56
CA GLY A 90 -5.50 10.57 -9.61
C GLY A 90 -7.00 10.31 -9.76
N GLU A 91 -7.70 11.34 -10.24
CA GLU A 91 -9.15 11.37 -10.30
C GLU A 91 -9.68 10.52 -11.47
N GLN A 92 -10.69 9.70 -11.19
CA GLN A 92 -11.29 8.84 -12.20
C GLN A 92 -12.22 9.66 -13.09
N ARG A 93 -11.70 10.17 -14.21
CA ARG A 93 -12.51 10.85 -15.22
C ARG A 93 -13.35 9.83 -15.99
N TYR A 94 -14.65 10.06 -16.06
CA TYR A 94 -15.55 9.32 -16.93
C TYR A 94 -15.83 10.16 -18.17
N ALA A 95 -15.63 9.57 -19.35
CA ALA A 95 -16.00 10.22 -20.60
C ALA A 95 -17.53 10.33 -20.67
N VAL A 96 -18.03 11.55 -20.54
CA VAL A 96 -19.45 11.86 -20.70
C VAL A 96 -19.72 12.02 -22.20
N PRO A 97 -20.71 11.31 -22.79
CA PRO A 97 -21.06 11.50 -24.19
C PRO A 97 -21.55 12.94 -24.42
N ASN A 98 -21.19 13.52 -25.58
CA ASN A 98 -21.62 14.87 -25.93
C ASN A 98 -23.14 14.87 -26.20
N LEU A 99 -23.88 15.72 -25.47
CA LEU A 99 -25.34 15.83 -25.54
C LEU A 99 -25.81 17.06 -26.33
N ILE A 100 -24.89 17.86 -26.87
CA ILE A 100 -25.20 19.11 -27.58
C ILE A 100 -25.96 18.77 -28.88
N GLY A 101 -27.16 19.35 -29.04
CA GLY A 101 -28.04 19.11 -30.20
C GLY A 101 -29.06 17.98 -30.02
N THR A 102 -29.12 17.33 -28.85
CA THR A 102 -30.11 16.27 -28.58
C THR A 102 -31.35 16.81 -27.85
N THR A 103 -32.53 16.28 -28.19
CA THR A 103 -33.79 16.59 -27.49
C THR A 103 -33.75 16.03 -26.06
N TRP A 104 -34.37 16.70 -25.09
CA TRP A 104 -34.43 16.28 -23.68
C TRP A 104 -34.77 14.79 -23.50
N ARG A 105 -35.79 14.29 -24.21
CA ARG A 105 -36.20 12.87 -24.19
C ARG A 105 -35.09 11.92 -24.66
N ASN A 106 -34.34 12.30 -25.70
CA ASN A 106 -33.28 11.48 -26.28
C ASN A 106 -32.00 11.54 -25.44
N ALA A 107 -31.68 12.70 -24.85
CA ALA A 107 -30.57 12.85 -23.91
C ALA A 107 -30.75 11.96 -22.68
N VAL A 108 -31.93 11.99 -22.07
CA VAL A 108 -32.28 11.13 -20.92
C VAL A 108 -32.22 9.65 -21.31
N CYS A 109 -32.85 9.28 -22.44
CA CYS A 109 -32.84 7.88 -22.92
C CYS A 109 -31.41 7.36 -23.19
N CYS A 110 -30.54 8.17 -23.80
CA CYS A 110 -29.17 7.78 -24.12
C CYS A 110 -28.29 7.66 -22.86
N TRP A 111 -28.50 8.55 -21.87
CA TRP A 111 -27.82 8.51 -20.58
C TRP A 111 -28.20 7.27 -19.75
N GLU A 112 -29.51 7.02 -19.63
CA GLU A 112 -30.07 5.93 -18.82
C GLU A 112 -29.62 4.55 -19.34
N THR A 113 -29.63 4.36 -20.66
CA THR A 113 -29.50 3.03 -21.26
C THR A 113 -28.06 2.53 -21.33
N ARG A 114 -27.09 3.43 -21.57
CA ARG A 114 -25.70 3.06 -21.88
C ARG A 114 -24.73 3.31 -20.72
N PHE A 115 -24.93 4.37 -19.95
CA PHE A 115 -24.02 4.77 -18.86
C PHE A 115 -24.36 4.10 -17.52
N MET A 116 -25.65 3.89 -17.19
CA MET A 116 -26.02 3.20 -15.95
C MET A 116 -25.68 1.70 -15.94
N ARG A 117 -25.66 1.02 -17.09
CA ARG A 117 -25.30 -0.41 -17.16
C ARG A 117 -23.82 -0.65 -16.83
N THR A 118 -22.94 0.25 -17.28
CA THR A 118 -21.50 0.22 -16.96
C THR A 118 -21.24 0.68 -15.52
N LEU A 119 -21.90 1.75 -15.06
CA LEU A 119 -21.78 2.21 -13.68
C LEU A 119 -22.30 1.19 -12.65
N ARG A 120 -23.45 0.54 -12.88
CA ARG A 120 -23.94 -0.52 -11.96
C ARG A 120 -22.95 -1.66 -11.83
N ARG A 121 -22.30 -2.08 -12.92
CA ARG A 121 -21.27 -3.14 -12.89
C ARG A 121 -19.99 -2.67 -12.17
N ALA A 122 -19.58 -1.42 -12.36
CA ALA A 122 -18.40 -0.84 -11.71
C ALA A 122 -18.59 -0.59 -10.20
N ILE A 123 -19.76 -0.08 -9.79
CA ILE A 123 -20.11 0.20 -8.39
C ILE A 123 -20.27 -1.11 -7.60
N ARG A 124 -20.85 -2.17 -8.19
CA ARG A 124 -21.01 -3.48 -7.53
C ARG A 124 -19.67 -4.12 -7.14
N ARG A 125 -18.61 -3.90 -7.93
CA ARG A 125 -17.23 -4.34 -7.62
C ARG A 125 -16.60 -3.55 -6.46
N ARG A 126 -16.92 -2.25 -6.32
CA ARG A 126 -16.47 -1.43 -5.17
C ARG A 126 -17.17 -1.83 -3.85
N SER A 127 -18.43 -2.27 -3.89
CA SER A 127 -19.13 -2.76 -2.69
C SER A 127 -18.56 -4.08 -2.15
N CYS A 128 -18.06 -4.99 -3.00
CA CYS A 128 -17.39 -6.22 -2.52
C CYS A 128 -16.06 -5.92 -1.82
N THR A 129 -15.25 -5.00 -2.33
CA THR A 129 -13.94 -4.66 -1.74
C THR A 129 -14.05 -3.84 -0.45
N ARG A 130 -15.06 -2.95 -0.33
CA ARG A 130 -15.33 -2.20 0.91
C ARG A 130 -15.90 -3.10 2.01
N ARG A 131 -16.71 -4.10 1.66
CA ARG A 131 -17.21 -5.12 2.60
C ARG A 131 -16.07 -6.02 3.12
N GLN A 132 -15.15 -6.45 2.25
CA GLN A 132 -13.97 -7.22 2.64
C GLN A 132 -13.02 -6.45 3.57
N ARG A 133 -12.81 -5.14 3.36
CA ARG A 133 -12.00 -4.29 4.26
C ARG A 133 -12.62 -4.14 5.65
N ARG A 134 -13.96 -4.18 5.78
CA ARG A 134 -14.67 -4.13 7.07
C ARG A 134 -14.59 -5.45 7.84
N VAL A 135 -14.60 -6.60 7.16
CA VAL A 135 -14.46 -7.92 7.79
C VAL A 135 -13.05 -8.11 8.35
N ARG A 136 -12.01 -7.82 7.55
CA ARG A 136 -10.60 -7.93 7.99
C ARG A 136 -10.24 -7.04 9.19
N LYS A 137 -10.90 -5.89 9.35
CA LYS A 137 -10.65 -4.97 10.48
C LYS A 137 -11.26 -5.46 11.79
N ARG A 138 -12.22 -6.40 11.75
CA ARG A 138 -12.84 -7.02 12.93
C ARG A 138 -12.07 -8.24 13.43
N GLU A 139 -11.43 -8.98 12.54
CA GLU A 139 -10.63 -10.17 12.88
C GLU A 139 -9.25 -9.85 13.52
N ALA A 140 -8.82 -8.59 13.49
CA ALA A 140 -7.50 -8.17 14.00
C ALA A 140 -7.49 -7.74 15.48
N THR A 141 -8.56 -7.97 16.24
CA THR A 141 -8.61 -7.69 17.68
C THR A 141 -8.66 -9.03 18.43
N PRO A 142 -7.55 -9.50 19.02
CA PRO A 142 -7.59 -10.66 19.90
C PRO A 142 -8.20 -10.27 21.26
N PRO A 143 -8.74 -11.26 22.01
CA PRO A 143 -9.30 -11.05 23.35
C PRO A 143 -8.24 -10.66 24.39
#